data_AF-A0AAU0U601-F1
#
_entry.id   AF-A0AAU0U601-F1
#
_cell.length_a   1.000
_cell.length_b   1.000
_cell.length_c   1.000
_cell.angle_alpha   90.00
_cell.angle_beta   90.00
_cell.angle_gamma   90.00
#
_symmetry.space_group_name_H-M   'P 1'
#
loop_
_entity.id
_entity.type
_entity.pdbx_description
1 polymer ?
#
loop_
_entity_poly.entity_id
_entity_poly.type
_entity_poly.pdbx_seq_one_letter_code
_entity_poly.pdbx_strand_id
1 'polypeptide(L)'
;MSALTAAQEKTTDAFASATKDSSLMALNSLAPTQNTDYPKPHVQEAPSDTLDPLLGNPSGVHVEVAYPSMRSSDIIGLFFNGNDTFAVQNGSVFGTVTFLAPVADVTLAVGKTIQVIYAVVRPDGVILSEILNLIVQPIAADKLPTPQITQASEGVLDLTTFDGDADVTVEAWPLIAVGQTVWLTVTGPGGVPIWKLLEGYAITAADVTNGIGRVIARGELDRLEEGGELRVVFKVGFEWGSDESIAVGFPISIFNISLNWRIEIENFETAIHNETIPAGGVRQFPALTVLARTEVKIVNAGYSPWATNYMVWMLGGTVEFRLATPAERVVFGIYSDSVGTITINYLDVQGLSLSVYQFGGVLGKWVEYTCDSGKKIYTISVIYSRGDRGAIVMDNFSIAHRPAP
;
A
#
# COMPACT_ATOMS: atom_id res chain seq x y z
N MET A 1 -38.82 3.35 43.03
CA MET A 1 -38.25 3.64 41.71
C MET A 1 -38.52 5.12 41.41
N SER A 2 -37.52 5.90 40.99
CA SER A 2 -37.73 7.34 40.73
C SER A 2 -38.55 7.54 39.44
N ALA A 3 -39.24 8.67 39.28
CA ALA A 3 -40.02 8.97 38.07
C ALA A 3 -39.15 8.97 36.80
N LEU A 4 -37.90 9.42 36.89
CA LEU A 4 -36.94 9.38 35.79
C LEU A 4 -36.50 7.96 35.45
N THR A 5 -36.29 7.09 36.44
CA THR A 5 -35.95 5.68 36.21
C THR A 5 -37.06 4.93 35.47
N ALA A 6 -38.32 5.15 35.87
CA ALA A 6 -39.47 4.55 35.18
C ALA A 6 -39.68 5.13 33.77
N ALA A 7 -39.33 6.40 33.55
CA ALA A 7 -39.36 7.01 32.24
C ALA A 7 -38.27 6.46 31.31
N GLN A 8 -37.06 6.21 31.80
CA GLN A 8 -35.98 5.57 31.04
C GLN A 8 -36.41 4.19 30.52
N GLU A 9 -37.02 3.36 31.37
CA GLU A 9 -37.53 2.04 30.97
C GLU A 9 -38.60 2.16 29.89
N LYS A 10 -39.55 3.09 30.05
CA LYS A 10 -40.58 3.38 29.03
C LYS A 10 -40.00 3.86 27.70
N THR A 11 -38.95 4.68 27.71
CA THR A 11 -38.30 5.13 26.47
C THR A 11 -37.59 3.97 25.78
N THR A 12 -36.85 3.15 26.52
CA THR A 12 -36.15 1.97 25.99
C THR A 12 -37.15 0.97 25.39
N ASP A 13 -38.26 0.68 26.07
CA ASP A 13 -39.30 -0.20 25.54
C ASP A 13 -39.93 0.34 24.25
N ALA A 14 -40.19 1.66 24.18
CA ALA A 14 -40.73 2.30 22.99
C ALA A 14 -39.76 2.23 21.81
N PHE A 15 -38.47 2.50 22.02
CA PHE A 15 -37.45 2.38 20.98
C PHE A 15 -37.24 0.92 20.55
N ALA A 16 -37.24 -0.03 21.49
CA ALA A 16 -37.14 -1.47 21.18
C ALA A 16 -38.33 -1.97 20.37
N SER A 17 -39.56 -1.51 20.67
CA SER A 17 -40.75 -1.83 19.89
C SER A 17 -40.70 -1.25 18.48
N ALA A 18 -40.23 0.00 18.34
CA ALA A 18 -40.11 0.68 17.05
C ALA A 18 -39.02 0.06 16.15
N THR A 19 -37.97 -0.51 16.74
CA THR A 19 -36.84 -1.13 16.02
C THR A 19 -37.03 -2.62 15.74
N LYS A 20 -37.83 -3.35 16.55
CA LYS A 20 -38.17 -4.78 16.32
C LYS A 20 -39.27 -5.01 15.29
N ASP A 21 -40.11 -4.02 15.02
CA ASP A 21 -41.14 -4.15 14.01
C ASP A 21 -40.50 -4.10 12.60
N SER A 22 -40.16 -5.26 12.05
CA SER A 22 -39.59 -5.41 10.71
C SER A 22 -40.47 -4.81 9.59
N SER A 23 -41.72 -4.40 9.90
CA SER A 23 -42.57 -3.64 8.99
C SER A 23 -42.17 -2.15 8.87
N LEU A 24 -41.44 -1.59 9.85
CA LEU A 24 -40.79 -0.27 9.76
C LEU A 24 -39.42 -0.33 9.05
N MET A 25 -38.72 -1.48 9.10
CA MET A 25 -37.56 -1.70 8.22
C MET A 25 -37.95 -1.79 6.73
N ALA A 26 -39.23 -2.02 6.42
CA ALA A 26 -39.79 -1.99 5.07
C ALA A 26 -40.40 -0.61 4.67
N LEU A 27 -40.32 0.41 5.53
CA LEU A 27 -40.80 1.77 5.23
C LEU A 27 -39.76 2.64 4.48
N ASN A 28 -39.02 2.03 3.56
CA ASN A 28 -38.39 2.76 2.44
C ASN A 28 -39.42 3.16 1.35
N SER A 29 -40.73 3.00 1.57
CA SER A 29 -41.74 3.22 0.51
C SER A 29 -43.11 3.80 0.91
N LEU A 30 -43.34 4.24 2.16
CA LEU A 30 -44.51 5.08 2.46
C LEU A 30 -44.04 6.33 3.19
N ALA A 31 -44.43 7.49 2.67
CA ALA A 31 -44.21 8.77 3.33
C ALA A 31 -44.59 8.64 4.82
N PRO A 32 -43.73 9.08 5.76
CA PRO A 32 -44.13 9.08 7.15
C PRO A 32 -45.40 9.94 7.23
N THR A 33 -46.45 9.43 7.85
CA THR A 33 -47.53 10.28 8.35
C THR A 33 -46.87 11.38 9.14
N GLN A 34 -46.81 12.59 8.59
CA GLN A 34 -46.13 13.72 9.22
C GLN A 34 -46.79 13.94 10.58
N ASN A 35 -46.06 13.62 11.66
CA ASN A 35 -46.50 13.94 13.01
C ASN A 35 -46.00 15.35 13.29
N THR A 36 -46.70 16.34 12.74
CA THR A 36 -46.34 17.76 12.87
C THR A 36 -46.31 18.24 14.33
N ASP A 37 -46.95 17.50 15.23
CA ASP A 37 -46.95 17.78 16.67
C ASP A 37 -45.64 17.34 17.35
N TYR A 38 -44.90 16.41 16.74
CA TYR A 38 -43.60 15.90 17.20
C TYR A 38 -42.64 15.74 16.01
N PRO A 39 -42.12 16.86 15.46
CA PRO A 39 -41.23 16.84 14.31
C PRO A 39 -39.93 16.10 14.64
N LYS A 40 -39.17 15.73 13.60
CA LYS A 40 -37.86 15.10 13.76
C LYS A 40 -36.90 16.00 14.55
N PRO A 41 -35.92 15.41 15.28
CA PRO A 41 -34.88 16.20 15.94
C PRO A 41 -34.01 16.95 14.91
N HIS A 42 -33.29 17.96 15.39
CA HIS A 42 -32.32 18.72 14.60
C HIS A 42 -30.91 18.49 15.15
N VAL A 43 -29.92 18.31 14.28
CA VAL A 43 -28.51 18.21 14.67
C VAL A 43 -27.82 19.51 14.27
N GLN A 44 -27.31 20.27 15.25
CA GLN A 44 -26.75 21.61 15.01
C GLN A 44 -25.61 21.58 13.99
N GLU A 45 -24.74 20.56 14.07
CA GLU A 45 -23.58 20.36 13.18
C GLU A 45 -23.97 19.83 11.79
N ALA A 46 -25.26 19.53 11.56
CA ALA A 46 -25.78 19.01 10.31
C ALA A 46 -27.06 19.76 9.88
N PRO A 47 -26.96 21.07 9.54
CA PRO A 47 -28.13 21.91 9.27
C PRO A 47 -28.98 21.45 8.08
N SER A 48 -28.42 20.63 7.19
CA SER A 48 -29.10 20.02 6.04
C SER A 48 -29.28 18.50 6.20
N ASP A 49 -29.38 18.01 7.44
CA ASP A 49 -29.43 16.57 7.80
C ASP A 49 -28.24 15.76 7.27
N THR A 50 -27.14 16.44 6.94
CA THR A 50 -25.89 15.87 6.46
C THR A 50 -24.76 16.36 7.35
N LEU A 51 -24.09 15.43 8.03
CA LEU A 51 -23.03 15.68 8.99
C LEU A 51 -21.66 15.39 8.35
N ASP A 52 -20.76 16.38 8.34
CA ASP A 52 -19.32 16.11 8.26
C ASP A 52 -18.90 15.57 9.64
N PRO A 53 -18.49 14.29 9.77
CA PRO A 53 -18.22 13.68 11.07
C PRO A 53 -17.09 14.38 11.84
N LEU A 54 -16.24 15.16 11.17
CA LEU A 54 -15.17 15.91 11.83
C LEU A 54 -15.69 17.10 12.63
N LEU A 55 -16.89 17.63 12.33
CA LEU A 55 -17.50 18.71 13.11
C LEU A 55 -17.90 18.26 14.52
N GLY A 56 -18.15 16.96 14.71
CA GLY A 56 -18.40 16.37 16.03
C GLY A 56 -17.12 16.01 16.79
N ASN A 57 -15.93 16.18 16.22
CA ASN A 57 -14.67 15.84 16.87
C ASN A 57 -14.15 17.05 17.70
N PRO A 58 -13.78 16.91 18.99
CA PRO A 58 -13.77 15.70 19.82
C PRO A 58 -14.99 15.53 20.73
N SER A 59 -15.95 16.46 20.72
CA SER A 59 -16.95 16.56 21.80
C SER A 59 -18.24 15.78 21.55
N GLY A 60 -18.52 15.40 20.30
CA GLY A 60 -19.82 14.90 19.86
C GLY A 60 -20.63 15.96 19.13
N VAL A 61 -21.91 15.67 18.89
CA VAL A 61 -22.87 16.55 18.20
C VAL A 61 -24.07 16.88 19.08
N HIS A 62 -24.65 18.06 18.86
CA HIS A 62 -25.77 18.56 19.63
C HIS A 62 -27.08 18.23 18.93
N VAL A 63 -27.87 17.35 19.54
CA VAL A 63 -29.19 16.96 19.07
C VAL A 63 -30.25 17.79 19.78
N GLU A 64 -30.83 18.74 19.08
CA GLU A 64 -31.94 19.56 19.54
C GLU A 64 -33.27 18.85 19.32
N VAL A 65 -34.06 18.79 20.40
CA VAL A 65 -35.42 18.30 20.41
C VAL A 65 -36.33 19.47 20.72
N ALA A 66 -37.20 19.82 19.77
CA ALA A 66 -38.17 20.90 19.92
C ALA A 66 -39.53 20.46 19.36
N TYR A 67 -40.60 20.79 20.08
CA TYR A 67 -41.97 20.57 19.61
C TYR A 67 -42.95 21.57 20.24
N PRO A 68 -44.04 21.96 19.54
CA PRO A 68 -44.87 23.09 19.96
C PRO A 68 -45.54 22.92 21.33
N SER A 69 -45.86 21.68 21.71
CA SER A 69 -46.60 21.36 22.94
C SER A 69 -45.71 21.01 24.14
N MET A 70 -44.40 21.27 24.08
CA MET A 70 -43.45 20.88 25.12
C MET A 70 -43.81 21.48 26.48
N ARG A 71 -43.84 20.62 27.50
CA ARG A 71 -44.08 20.98 28.90
C ARG A 71 -42.83 20.68 29.72
N SER A 72 -42.57 21.47 30.75
CA SER A 72 -41.49 21.18 31.69
C SER A 72 -41.67 19.88 32.48
N SER A 73 -42.88 19.32 32.48
CA SER A 73 -43.22 18.01 33.06
C SER A 73 -43.01 16.83 32.12
N ASP A 74 -42.76 17.08 30.83
CA ASP A 74 -42.51 16.01 29.87
C ASP A 74 -41.14 15.39 30.17
N ILE A 75 -40.98 14.08 30.00
CA ILE A 75 -39.68 13.41 30.10
C ILE A 75 -39.30 12.92 28.71
N ILE A 76 -38.12 13.32 28.24
CA ILE A 76 -37.66 13.15 26.87
C ILE A 76 -36.48 12.19 26.86
N GLY A 77 -36.55 11.15 26.03
CA GLY A 77 -35.43 10.24 25.76
C GLY A 77 -34.94 10.39 24.33
N LEU A 78 -33.65 10.14 24.10
CA LEU A 78 -33.01 10.16 22.79
C LEU A 78 -32.62 8.74 22.37
N PHE A 79 -32.87 8.43 21.10
CA PHE A 79 -32.31 7.31 20.38
C PHE A 79 -31.39 7.84 19.27
N PHE A 80 -30.13 7.42 19.27
CA PHE A 80 -29.13 7.80 18.28
C PHE A 80 -28.45 6.53 17.75
N ASN A 81 -28.80 6.13 16.52
CA ASN A 81 -28.16 4.99 15.83
C ASN A 81 -28.08 3.69 16.66
N GLY A 82 -29.16 3.30 17.32
CA GLY A 82 -29.18 2.09 18.16
C GLY A 82 -28.76 2.33 19.61
N ASN A 83 -28.20 3.50 19.95
CA ASN A 83 -27.94 3.89 21.33
C ASN A 83 -29.15 4.63 21.91
N ASP A 84 -29.76 4.07 22.94
CA ASP A 84 -30.88 4.65 23.72
C ASP A 84 -30.52 4.89 25.19
N THR A 85 -29.23 4.80 25.53
CA THR A 85 -28.73 4.87 26.90
C THR A 85 -28.54 6.30 27.40
N PHE A 86 -28.88 7.29 26.58
CA PHE A 86 -28.86 8.70 26.94
C PHE A 86 -29.75 8.95 28.17
N ALA A 87 -29.22 9.73 29.12
CA ALA A 87 -30.00 10.14 30.28
C ALA A 87 -31.22 10.96 29.82
N VAL A 88 -32.42 10.52 30.22
CA VAL A 88 -33.63 11.28 29.94
C VAL A 88 -33.56 12.70 30.53
N GLN A 89 -34.16 13.65 29.81
CA GLN A 89 -34.21 15.06 30.21
C GLN A 89 -35.66 15.49 30.44
N ASN A 90 -35.89 16.40 31.39
CA ASN A 90 -37.19 17.07 31.48
C ASN A 90 -37.34 18.03 30.30
N GLY A 91 -38.57 18.21 29.84
CA GLY A 91 -38.89 19.27 28.88
C GLY A 91 -38.58 20.65 29.44
N SER A 92 -38.61 21.64 28.55
CA SER A 92 -38.23 23.01 28.85
C SER A 92 -39.39 23.96 28.58
N VAL A 93 -39.53 25.01 29.41
CA VAL A 93 -40.46 26.12 29.14
C VAL A 93 -40.07 26.93 27.90
N PHE A 94 -38.82 26.78 27.42
CA PHE A 94 -38.34 27.38 26.19
C PHE A 94 -38.69 26.55 24.95
N GLY A 95 -39.34 25.40 25.11
CA GLY A 95 -39.79 24.56 23.99
C GLY A 95 -38.68 23.76 23.30
N THR A 96 -37.46 23.76 23.84
CA THR A 96 -36.33 23.00 23.31
C THR A 96 -35.48 22.38 24.43
N VAL A 97 -34.94 21.19 24.17
CA VAL A 97 -33.91 20.53 24.98
C VAL A 97 -32.80 20.03 24.06
N THR A 98 -31.56 19.99 24.56
CA THR A 98 -30.39 19.57 23.76
C THR A 98 -29.74 18.37 24.41
N PHE A 99 -29.54 17.32 23.64
CA PHE A 99 -28.74 16.15 24.00
C PHE A 99 -27.37 16.24 23.34
N LEU A 100 -26.33 15.77 24.03
CA LEU A 100 -25.00 15.60 23.44
C LEU A 100 -24.83 14.14 23.03
N ALA A 101 -24.81 13.87 21.73
CA ALA A 101 -24.43 12.56 21.19
C ALA A 101 -22.88 12.49 21.14
N PRO A 102 -22.22 11.64 21.95
CA PRO A 102 -20.77 11.64 22.09
C PRO A 102 -20.07 11.28 20.78
N VAL A 103 -18.81 11.72 20.64
CA VAL A 103 -17.99 11.45 19.44
C VAL A 103 -17.88 9.96 19.09
N ALA A 104 -17.97 9.06 20.09
CA ALA A 104 -17.98 7.62 19.86
C ALA A 104 -19.18 7.17 19.01
N ASP A 105 -20.37 7.71 19.25
CA ASP A 105 -21.58 7.38 18.47
C ASP A 105 -21.50 7.96 17.04
N VAL A 106 -20.93 9.16 16.89
CA VAL A 106 -20.66 9.78 15.59
C VAL A 106 -19.65 8.95 14.78
N THR A 107 -18.60 8.46 15.45
CA THR A 107 -17.54 7.65 14.84
C THR A 107 -18.10 6.36 14.24
N LEU A 108 -18.99 5.67 14.96
CA LEU A 108 -19.64 4.44 14.47
C LEU A 108 -20.59 4.65 13.28
N ALA A 109 -21.01 5.90 13.08
CA ALA A 109 -21.92 6.31 12.02
C ALA A 109 -21.21 6.77 10.73
N VAL A 110 -19.88 6.97 10.73
CA VAL A 110 -19.13 7.48 9.56
C VAL A 110 -19.46 6.69 8.29
N GLY A 111 -19.84 7.41 7.23
CA GLY A 111 -20.19 6.84 5.93
C GLY A 111 -21.57 6.19 5.84
N LYS A 112 -22.42 6.32 6.87
CA LYS A 112 -23.74 5.69 6.94
C LYS A 112 -24.86 6.74 7.02
N THR A 113 -26.06 6.31 6.66
CA THR A 113 -27.29 7.01 7.04
C THR A 113 -27.83 6.36 8.31
N ILE A 114 -27.96 7.14 9.38
CA ILE A 114 -28.41 6.66 10.69
C ILE A 114 -29.77 7.26 11.05
N GLN A 115 -30.46 6.61 11.98
CA GLN A 115 -31.74 7.10 12.50
C GLN A 115 -31.55 7.79 13.85
N VAL A 116 -32.14 8.98 13.98
CA VAL A 116 -32.22 9.73 15.22
C VAL A 116 -33.68 10.02 15.54
N ILE A 117 -34.13 9.66 16.73
CA ILE A 117 -35.54 9.71 17.15
C ILE A 117 -35.57 10.13 18.62
N TYR A 118 -36.59 10.89 19.04
CA TYR A 118 -36.84 11.11 20.47
C TYR A 118 -38.21 10.57 20.89
N ALA A 119 -38.29 10.22 22.17
CA ALA A 119 -39.50 9.76 22.82
C ALA A 119 -39.96 10.78 23.86
N VAL A 120 -41.25 11.09 23.89
CA VAL A 120 -41.88 11.96 24.89
C VAL A 120 -42.74 11.10 25.80
N VAL A 121 -42.38 11.05 27.08
CA VAL A 121 -43.11 10.32 28.11
C VAL A 121 -43.99 11.28 28.89
N ARG A 122 -45.29 10.97 28.91
CA ARG A 122 -46.33 11.65 29.69
C ARG A 122 -47.15 10.61 30.49
N PRO A 123 -48.02 11.04 31.42
CA PRO A 123 -48.87 10.10 32.17
C PRO A 123 -49.80 9.25 31.29
N ASP A 124 -50.20 9.74 30.13
CA ASP A 124 -51.10 9.11 29.15
C ASP A 124 -50.40 8.14 28.20
N GLY A 125 -49.07 8.18 28.08
CA GLY A 125 -48.31 7.25 27.26
C GLY A 125 -46.93 7.75 26.84
N VAL A 126 -46.36 7.04 25.86
CA VAL A 126 -45.11 7.41 25.18
C VAL A 126 -45.44 7.73 23.73
N ILE A 127 -44.94 8.87 23.24
CA ILE A 127 -45.09 9.29 21.84
C ILE A 127 -43.69 9.39 21.23
N LEU A 128 -43.53 8.85 20.01
CA LEU A 128 -42.30 8.97 19.24
C LEU A 128 -42.39 10.13 18.24
N SER A 129 -41.25 10.78 18.01
CA SER A 129 -41.09 11.79 16.97
C SER A 129 -41.10 11.21 15.56
N GLU A 130 -41.15 12.08 14.56
CA GLU A 130 -40.67 11.71 13.23
C GLU A 130 -39.18 11.31 13.28
N ILE A 131 -38.76 10.48 12.33
CA ILE A 131 -37.38 9.99 12.23
C ILE A 131 -36.53 11.00 11.46
N LEU A 132 -35.41 11.41 12.07
CA LEU A 132 -34.33 12.05 11.32
C LEU A 132 -33.46 10.95 10.70
N ASN A 133 -33.44 10.87 9.37
CA ASN A 133 -32.44 10.09 8.63
C ASN A 133 -31.20 10.99 8.43
N LEU A 134 -30.25 10.92 9.37
CA LEU A 134 -29.04 11.72 9.34
C LEU A 134 -27.99 11.04 8.46
N ILE A 135 -27.53 11.73 7.41
CA ILE A 135 -26.46 11.26 6.55
C ILE A 135 -25.12 11.67 7.18
N VAL A 136 -24.32 10.71 7.64
CA VAL A 136 -22.97 10.99 8.13
C VAL A 136 -21.99 10.70 7.01
N GLN A 137 -21.30 11.75 6.55
CA GLN A 137 -20.42 11.68 5.40
C GLN A 137 -19.23 10.73 5.67
N PRO A 138 -18.72 10.03 4.63
CA PRO A 138 -17.41 9.42 4.75
C PRO A 138 -16.34 10.51 4.90
N ILE A 139 -15.25 10.19 5.60
CA ILE A 139 -14.10 11.09 5.69
C ILE A 139 -13.34 11.00 4.36
N ALA A 140 -13.14 12.14 3.70
CA ALA A 140 -12.35 12.20 2.48
C ALA A 140 -10.88 11.86 2.78
N ALA A 141 -10.24 11.09 1.89
CA ALA A 141 -8.87 10.60 2.12
C ALA A 141 -7.86 11.74 2.34
N ASP A 142 -8.02 12.88 1.66
CA ASP A 142 -7.17 14.06 1.82
C ASP A 142 -7.28 14.74 3.20
N LYS A 143 -8.29 14.38 4.00
CA LYS A 143 -8.42 14.79 5.41
C LYS A 143 -7.78 13.79 6.40
N LEU A 144 -7.19 12.69 5.90
CA LEU A 144 -6.53 11.65 6.69
C LEU A 144 -5.01 11.74 6.50
N PRO A 145 -4.21 11.40 7.52
CA PRO A 145 -2.76 11.46 7.42
C PRO A 145 -2.24 10.48 6.38
N THR A 146 -1.17 10.84 5.67
CA THR A 146 -0.57 9.98 4.64
C THR A 146 0.43 9.01 5.28
N PRO A 147 0.29 7.68 5.14
CA PRO A 147 1.28 6.71 5.62
C PRO A 147 2.69 6.99 5.07
N GLN A 148 3.74 6.83 5.85
CA GLN A 148 5.12 7.10 5.41
C GLN A 148 6.02 5.89 5.63
N ILE A 149 7.13 5.84 4.88
CA ILE A 149 8.31 5.05 5.23
C ILE A 149 9.36 6.03 5.73
N THR A 150 9.77 5.91 6.98
CA THR A 150 10.63 6.91 7.66
C THR A 150 11.97 7.10 6.96
N GLN A 151 12.53 6.04 6.38
CA GLN A 151 13.80 6.04 5.66
C GLN A 151 13.67 6.54 4.22
N ALA A 152 12.47 6.82 3.73
CA ALA A 152 12.28 7.39 2.40
C ALA A 152 12.37 8.92 2.44
N SER A 153 12.95 9.49 1.38
CA SER A 153 13.05 10.94 1.18
C SER A 153 12.58 11.29 -0.22
N GLU A 154 11.72 12.31 -0.33
CA GLU A 154 11.20 12.80 -1.62
C GLU A 154 10.58 11.71 -2.52
N GLY A 155 9.96 10.69 -1.91
CA GLY A 155 9.35 9.58 -2.64
C GLY A 155 10.36 8.53 -3.14
N VAL A 156 11.59 8.54 -2.65
CA VAL A 156 12.62 7.53 -2.94
C VAL A 156 13.01 6.82 -1.65
N LEU A 157 12.99 5.49 -1.68
CA LEU A 157 13.54 4.64 -0.64
C LEU A 157 14.90 4.12 -1.10
N ASP A 158 15.95 4.81 -0.66
CA ASP A 158 17.34 4.49 -1.00
C ASP A 158 17.92 3.53 0.04
N LEU A 159 18.06 2.26 -0.34
CA LEU A 159 18.52 1.18 0.53
C LEU A 159 20.01 1.27 0.89
N THR A 160 20.74 2.25 0.33
CA THR A 160 22.16 2.51 0.64
C THR A 160 22.34 3.56 1.73
N THR A 161 21.27 4.23 2.15
CA THR A 161 21.34 5.31 3.17
C THR A 161 21.09 4.83 4.60
N PHE A 162 20.71 3.56 4.77
CA PHE A 162 20.48 2.92 6.06
C PHE A 162 20.82 1.44 5.96
N ASP A 163 21.18 0.78 7.06
CA ASP A 163 21.53 -0.66 7.10
C ASP A 163 20.42 -1.55 7.69
N GLY A 164 19.45 -0.95 8.38
CA GLY A 164 18.42 -1.66 9.15
C GLY A 164 17.12 -1.88 8.40
N ASP A 165 16.09 -2.20 9.18
CA ASP A 165 14.70 -2.30 8.73
C ASP A 165 14.15 -0.92 8.31
N ALA A 166 13.05 -0.92 7.55
CA ALA A 166 12.32 0.31 7.24
C ALA A 166 11.04 0.42 8.08
N ASP A 167 10.81 1.60 8.66
CA ASP A 167 9.67 1.88 9.52
C ASP A 167 8.51 2.50 8.72
N VAL A 168 7.41 1.75 8.61
CA VAL A 168 6.14 2.21 8.07
C VAL A 168 5.30 2.82 9.18
N THR A 169 4.99 4.11 9.06
CA THR A 169 4.26 4.87 10.08
C THR A 169 2.97 5.48 9.54
N VAL A 170 1.93 5.49 10.37
CA VAL A 170 0.69 6.23 10.13
C VAL A 170 0.39 7.05 11.37
N GLU A 171 0.33 8.37 11.24
CA GLU A 171 -0.01 9.24 12.37
C GLU A 171 -1.43 8.95 12.90
N ALA A 172 -1.69 9.30 14.16
CA ALA A 172 -3.03 9.23 14.72
C ALA A 172 -3.99 10.09 13.87
N TRP A 173 -5.11 9.51 13.46
CA TRP A 173 -6.08 10.15 12.57
C TRP A 173 -7.30 10.70 13.34
N PRO A 174 -8.06 11.64 12.74
CA PRO A 174 -9.32 12.10 13.34
C PRO A 174 -10.28 10.94 13.62
N LEU A 175 -10.92 10.96 14.79
CA LEU A 175 -11.83 9.91 15.26
C LEU A 175 -11.16 8.54 15.49
N ILE A 176 -9.83 8.47 15.63
CA ILE A 176 -9.16 7.24 16.07
C ILE A 176 -9.68 6.80 17.44
N ALA A 177 -10.09 5.53 17.55
CA ALA A 177 -10.66 4.99 18.78
C ALA A 177 -10.26 3.53 18.98
N VAL A 178 -10.16 3.12 20.24
CA VAL A 178 -9.89 1.73 20.63
C VAL A 178 -10.92 0.80 19.99
N GLY A 179 -10.43 -0.29 19.39
CA GLY A 179 -11.23 -1.36 18.80
C GLY A 179 -11.77 -1.12 17.39
N GLN A 180 -11.46 0.03 16.78
CA GLN A 180 -11.48 0.14 15.33
C GLN A 180 -10.56 -0.92 14.71
N THR A 181 -10.93 -1.40 13.52
CA THR A 181 -10.15 -2.42 12.80
C THR A 181 -9.34 -1.76 11.69
N VAL A 182 -8.06 -2.07 11.56
CA VAL A 182 -7.20 -1.50 10.51
C VAL A 182 -6.44 -2.55 9.70
N TRP A 183 -6.08 -2.16 8.48
CA TRP A 183 -5.27 -2.94 7.55
C TRP A 183 -4.14 -2.06 7.01
N LEU A 184 -2.93 -2.61 6.99
CA LEU A 184 -1.74 -1.97 6.46
C LEU A 184 -1.04 -2.94 5.52
N THR A 185 -1.01 -2.61 4.24
CA THR A 185 -0.42 -3.44 3.19
C THR A 185 0.56 -2.61 2.37
N VAL A 186 1.71 -3.21 2.08
CA VAL A 186 2.67 -2.72 1.10
C VAL A 186 2.48 -3.51 -0.19
N THR A 187 2.26 -2.82 -1.29
CA THR A 187 2.02 -3.41 -2.61
C THR A 187 3.10 -3.00 -3.59
N GLY A 188 3.39 -3.86 -4.56
CA GLY A 188 4.26 -3.54 -5.70
C GLY A 188 3.52 -2.86 -6.85
N PRO A 189 4.16 -2.75 -8.02
CA PRO A 189 3.55 -2.22 -9.22
C PRO A 189 2.24 -2.96 -9.56
N GLY A 190 1.22 -2.22 -9.99
CA GLY A 190 -0.10 -2.79 -10.30
C GLY A 190 -0.94 -3.20 -9.07
N GLY A 191 -0.49 -2.89 -7.85
CA GLY A 191 -1.25 -3.13 -6.62
C GLY A 191 -1.14 -4.56 -6.08
N VAL A 192 -0.18 -5.35 -6.57
CA VAL A 192 0.06 -6.72 -6.09
C VAL A 192 0.58 -6.65 -4.64
N PRO A 193 -0.09 -7.27 -3.65
CA PRO A 193 0.39 -7.29 -2.28
C PRO A 193 1.77 -7.97 -2.19
N ILE A 194 2.73 -7.28 -1.57
CA ILE A 194 4.04 -7.84 -1.25
C ILE A 194 4.05 -8.23 0.23
N TRP A 195 3.72 -7.28 1.11
CA TRP A 195 3.72 -7.48 2.56
C TRP A 195 2.43 -6.98 3.19
N LYS A 196 1.77 -7.84 3.96
CA LYS A 196 0.65 -7.46 4.82
C LYS A 196 1.16 -7.23 6.23
N LEU A 197 1.37 -5.97 6.59
CA LEU A 197 1.93 -5.59 7.89
C LEU A 197 0.86 -5.62 8.99
N LEU A 198 -0.41 -5.39 8.62
CA LEU A 198 -1.57 -5.57 9.49
C LEU A 198 -2.75 -6.15 8.72
N GLU A 199 -3.41 -7.13 9.34
CA GLU A 199 -4.61 -7.79 8.80
C GLU A 199 -5.70 -7.79 9.89
N GLY A 200 -6.68 -6.91 9.77
CA GLY A 200 -7.80 -6.85 10.71
C GLY A 200 -7.36 -6.52 12.14
N TYR A 201 -6.37 -5.64 12.31
CA TYR A 201 -5.81 -5.32 13.62
C TYR A 201 -6.73 -4.38 14.41
N ALA A 202 -7.05 -4.74 15.65
CA ALA A 202 -7.84 -3.90 16.54
C ALA A 202 -6.97 -2.82 17.21
N ILE A 203 -7.35 -1.55 17.05
CA ILE A 203 -6.66 -0.40 17.61
C ILE A 203 -6.63 -0.44 19.14
N THR A 204 -5.46 -0.19 19.71
CA THR A 204 -5.23 -0.15 21.16
C THR A 204 -5.16 1.28 21.68
N ALA A 205 -5.19 1.44 23.01
CA ALA A 205 -5.05 2.75 23.64
C ALA A 205 -3.69 3.42 23.34
N ALA A 206 -2.64 2.62 23.12
CA ALA A 206 -1.33 3.14 22.73
C ALA A 206 -1.35 3.69 21.30
N ASP A 207 -2.02 3.01 20.37
CA ASP A 207 -2.13 3.45 18.98
C ASP A 207 -2.93 4.75 18.85
N VAL A 208 -3.97 4.94 19.69
CA VAL A 208 -4.73 6.21 19.76
C VAL A 208 -3.81 7.40 20.04
N THR A 209 -2.74 7.20 20.82
CA THR A 209 -1.80 8.26 21.19
C THR A 209 -0.66 8.40 20.18
N ASN A 210 -0.13 7.27 19.70
CA ASN A 210 1.13 7.25 18.94
C ASN A 210 0.94 7.06 17.43
N GLY A 211 -0.28 6.76 16.97
CA GLY A 211 -0.50 6.21 15.63
C GLY A 211 -0.01 4.76 15.51
N ILE A 212 0.20 4.32 14.27
CA ILE A 212 0.64 2.96 13.94
C ILE A 212 2.09 2.99 13.45
N GLY A 213 2.92 2.08 13.95
CA GLY A 213 4.28 1.81 13.44
C GLY A 213 4.49 0.33 13.17
N ARG A 214 4.99 -0.03 11.98
CA ARG A 214 5.35 -1.40 11.58
C ARG A 214 6.66 -1.41 10.82
N VAL A 215 7.37 -2.53 10.85
CA VAL A 215 8.67 -2.67 10.19
C VAL A 215 8.58 -3.53 8.94
N ILE A 216 9.32 -3.16 7.90
CA ILE A 216 9.69 -4.03 6.78
C ILE A 216 11.12 -4.47 7.03
N ALA A 217 11.31 -5.78 7.20
CA ALA A 217 12.61 -6.34 7.53
C ALA A 217 13.64 -6.05 6.42
N ARG A 218 14.88 -5.76 6.80
CA ARG A 218 15.97 -5.48 5.85
C ARG A 218 16.14 -6.56 4.80
N GLY A 219 16.08 -7.83 5.22
CA GLY A 219 16.23 -8.96 4.31
C GLY A 219 15.15 -9.05 3.24
N GLU A 220 13.97 -8.44 3.45
CA GLU A 220 12.92 -8.33 2.44
C GLU A 220 13.17 -7.15 1.49
N LEU A 221 13.66 -6.03 2.02
CA LEU A 221 14.05 -4.86 1.22
C LEU A 221 15.19 -5.19 0.25
N ASP A 222 16.17 -6.00 0.67
CA ASP A 222 17.33 -6.37 -0.14
C ASP A 222 16.99 -7.20 -1.40
N ARG A 223 15.75 -7.71 -1.47
CA ARG A 223 15.20 -8.48 -2.59
C ARG A 223 14.50 -7.61 -3.63
N LEU A 224 14.35 -6.32 -3.35
CA LEU A 224 13.79 -5.36 -4.28
C LEU A 224 14.81 -5.00 -5.36
N GLU A 225 14.29 -4.58 -6.51
CA GLU A 225 15.08 -4.21 -7.69
C GLU A 225 15.21 -2.69 -7.80
N GLU A 226 16.32 -2.23 -8.40
CA GLU A 226 16.52 -0.82 -8.74
C GLU A 226 15.36 -0.30 -9.60
N GLY A 227 14.79 0.85 -9.24
CA GLY A 227 13.66 1.46 -9.93
C GLY A 227 12.31 0.78 -9.68
N GLY A 228 12.25 -0.22 -8.79
CA GLY A 228 10.99 -0.82 -8.35
C GLY A 228 10.09 0.19 -7.64
N GLU A 229 8.77 -0.04 -7.65
CA GLU A 229 7.80 0.82 -6.97
C GLU A 229 7.19 0.08 -5.77
N LEU A 230 7.15 0.73 -4.61
CA LEU A 230 6.35 0.32 -3.45
C LEU A 230 5.21 1.31 -3.23
N ARG A 231 4.05 0.78 -2.85
CA ARG A 231 2.92 1.59 -2.38
C ARG A 231 2.51 1.16 -0.99
N VAL A 232 2.28 2.13 -0.11
CA VAL A 232 1.76 1.89 1.23
C VAL A 232 0.27 2.21 1.24
N VAL A 233 -0.54 1.21 1.52
CA VAL A 233 -2.00 1.29 1.56
C VAL A 233 -2.48 1.03 2.98
N PHE A 234 -3.15 2.02 3.56
CA PHE A 234 -3.74 1.91 4.89
C PHE A 234 -5.25 2.15 4.82
N LYS A 235 -6.00 1.35 5.60
CA LYS A 235 -7.45 1.45 5.69
C LYS A 235 -7.92 1.30 7.14
N VAL A 236 -9.02 1.98 7.47
CA VAL A 236 -9.69 1.87 8.77
C VAL A 236 -11.17 1.55 8.63
N GLY A 237 -11.62 0.60 9.42
CA GLY A 237 -13.03 0.36 9.72
C GLY A 237 -13.41 1.11 10.98
N PHE A 238 -14.28 2.12 10.83
CA PHE A 238 -14.75 2.94 11.96
C PHE A 238 -15.76 2.20 12.86
N GLU A 239 -16.41 1.15 12.34
CA GLU A 239 -17.24 0.25 13.16
C GLU A 239 -16.43 -0.95 13.68
N TRP A 240 -16.82 -1.44 14.85
CA TRP A 240 -16.24 -2.63 15.46
C TRP A 240 -16.40 -3.84 14.55
N GLY A 241 -15.30 -4.54 14.26
CA GLY A 241 -15.34 -5.75 13.44
C GLY A 241 -15.70 -5.51 11.97
N SER A 242 -15.45 -4.30 11.46
CA SER A 242 -15.63 -3.98 10.03
C SER A 242 -14.94 -4.99 9.11
N ASP A 243 -15.52 -5.24 7.95
CA ASP A 243 -14.86 -5.90 6.84
C ASP A 243 -13.96 -4.91 6.08
N GLU A 244 -12.84 -5.37 5.51
CA GLU A 244 -11.91 -4.51 4.76
C GLU A 244 -12.58 -3.85 3.54
N SER A 245 -13.58 -4.51 2.94
CA SER A 245 -14.27 -4.02 1.73
C SER A 245 -15.07 -2.73 1.94
N ILE A 246 -15.44 -2.42 3.18
CA ILE A 246 -16.16 -1.20 3.56
C ILE A 246 -15.28 -0.20 4.32
N ALA A 247 -14.00 -0.53 4.51
CA ALA A 247 -13.05 0.31 5.21
C ALA A 247 -12.68 1.58 4.42
N VAL A 248 -12.48 2.67 5.13
CA VAL A 248 -12.08 3.96 4.56
C VAL A 248 -10.57 3.94 4.28
N GLY A 249 -10.20 4.20 3.03
CA GLY A 249 -8.81 4.28 2.60
C GLY A 249 -8.17 5.64 2.88
N PHE A 250 -6.91 5.60 3.29
CA PHE A 250 -6.06 6.78 3.47
C PHE A 250 -5.40 7.15 2.12
N PRO A 251 -4.76 8.32 2.01
CA PRO A 251 -3.92 8.63 0.86
C PRO A 251 -2.86 7.55 0.67
N ILE A 252 -2.61 7.16 -0.57
CA ILE A 252 -1.60 6.14 -0.89
C ILE A 252 -0.24 6.82 -1.04
N SER A 253 0.76 6.33 -0.32
CA SER A 253 2.15 6.72 -0.56
C SER A 253 2.79 5.84 -1.59
N ILE A 254 3.64 6.44 -2.43
CA ILE A 254 4.36 5.77 -3.51
C ILE A 254 5.86 6.07 -3.32
N PHE A 255 6.67 5.02 -3.34
CA PHE A 255 8.12 5.11 -3.17
C PHE A 255 8.83 4.36 -4.30
N ASN A 256 9.83 4.99 -4.91
CA ASN A 256 10.73 4.33 -5.85
C ASN A 256 11.93 3.76 -5.10
N ILE A 257 12.32 2.54 -5.41
CA ILE A 257 13.49 1.88 -4.83
C ILE A 257 14.74 2.37 -5.54
N SER A 258 15.73 2.78 -4.75
CA SER A 258 17.09 2.96 -5.25
C SER A 258 18.08 2.11 -4.47
N LEU A 259 18.96 1.47 -5.22
CA LEU A 259 20.11 0.70 -4.76
C LEU A 259 21.43 1.40 -5.14
N ASN A 260 21.35 2.58 -5.79
CA ASN A 260 22.48 3.41 -6.24
C ASN A 260 23.57 2.64 -7.00
N TRP A 261 23.20 1.77 -7.94
CA TRP A 261 24.20 0.97 -8.66
C TRP A 261 25.24 1.83 -9.38
N ARG A 262 26.53 1.57 -9.11
CA ARG A 262 27.63 2.04 -9.97
C ARG A 262 27.72 1.13 -11.18
N ILE A 263 27.58 1.68 -12.38
CA ILE A 263 27.65 0.90 -13.64
C ILE A 263 28.96 1.22 -14.36
N GLU A 264 29.76 0.19 -14.60
CA GLU A 264 30.89 0.21 -15.52
C GLU A 264 30.46 -0.33 -16.88
N ILE A 265 30.88 0.33 -17.96
CA ILE A 265 30.57 -0.09 -19.32
C ILE A 265 31.86 -0.55 -20.00
N GLU A 266 31.78 -1.70 -20.67
CA GLU A 266 32.80 -2.16 -21.62
C GLU A 266 32.13 -2.41 -22.97
N ASN A 267 32.51 -1.60 -23.96
CA ASN A 267 32.08 -1.73 -25.35
C ASN A 267 33.28 -1.86 -26.29
N PHE A 268 34.42 -2.34 -25.77
CA PHE A 268 35.64 -2.64 -26.51
C PHE A 268 36.14 -1.45 -27.34
N GLU A 269 35.87 -0.22 -26.90
CA GLU A 269 36.27 1.03 -27.54
C GLU A 269 37.78 1.20 -27.60
N THR A 270 38.50 0.53 -26.70
CA THR A 270 39.98 0.49 -26.65
C THR A 270 40.58 -0.67 -27.45
N ALA A 271 39.76 -1.44 -28.17
CA ALA A 271 40.21 -2.61 -28.92
C ALA A 271 40.94 -2.24 -30.22
N ILE A 272 41.75 -3.19 -30.70
CA ILE A 272 42.45 -3.06 -31.99
C ILE A 272 41.64 -3.81 -33.04
N HIS A 273 41.27 -3.14 -34.13
CA HIS A 273 40.51 -3.76 -35.21
C HIS A 273 41.22 -4.97 -35.78
N ASN A 274 40.48 -6.08 -35.95
CA ASN A 274 40.95 -7.34 -36.53
C ASN A 274 42.09 -8.01 -35.72
N GLU A 275 42.24 -7.64 -34.45
CA GLU A 275 43.13 -8.33 -33.51
C GLU A 275 42.65 -9.78 -33.35
N THR A 276 43.57 -10.73 -33.53
CA THR A 276 43.32 -12.15 -33.27
C THR A 276 43.96 -12.51 -31.93
N ILE A 277 43.14 -13.01 -31.01
CA ILE A 277 43.60 -13.50 -29.71
C ILE A 277 43.61 -15.03 -29.82
N PRO A 278 44.79 -15.67 -29.91
CA PRO A 278 44.88 -17.12 -30.09
C PRO A 278 44.36 -17.86 -28.87
N ALA A 279 44.08 -19.16 -29.02
CA ALA A 279 43.74 -20.02 -27.88
C ALA A 279 44.87 -19.98 -26.82
N GLY A 280 44.49 -19.79 -25.56
CA GLY A 280 45.39 -19.51 -24.43
C GLY A 280 45.77 -18.04 -24.26
N GLY A 281 45.39 -17.17 -25.21
CA GLY A 281 45.67 -15.74 -25.18
C GLY A 281 44.83 -14.97 -24.16
N VAL A 282 45.37 -13.81 -23.75
CA VAL A 282 44.75 -12.90 -22.77
C VAL A 282 44.77 -11.49 -23.33
N ARG A 283 43.63 -10.79 -23.28
CA ARG A 283 43.52 -9.39 -23.66
C ARG A 283 42.78 -8.60 -22.59
N GLN A 284 43.46 -7.63 -21.98
CA GLN A 284 42.90 -6.76 -20.96
C GLN A 284 42.21 -5.55 -21.58
N PHE A 285 41.04 -5.22 -21.05
CA PHE A 285 40.26 -4.00 -21.31
C PHE A 285 40.01 -3.27 -19.97
N PRO A 286 39.51 -2.02 -19.98
CA PRO A 286 39.28 -1.26 -18.75
C PRO A 286 38.39 -1.98 -17.72
N ALA A 287 37.23 -2.52 -18.11
CA ALA A 287 36.30 -3.12 -17.14
C ALA A 287 36.38 -4.65 -17.04
N LEU A 288 37.04 -5.32 -17.98
CA LEU A 288 37.21 -6.78 -17.97
C LEU A 288 38.44 -7.25 -18.75
N THR A 289 38.76 -8.54 -18.60
CA THR A 289 39.82 -9.24 -19.34
C THR A 289 39.23 -10.41 -20.11
N VAL A 290 39.49 -10.46 -21.42
CA VAL A 290 39.14 -11.56 -22.29
C VAL A 290 40.21 -12.65 -22.19
N LEU A 291 39.76 -13.86 -21.84
CA LEU A 291 40.56 -15.07 -21.73
C LEU A 291 40.10 -16.04 -22.82
N ALA A 292 40.89 -16.14 -23.88
CA ALA A 292 40.56 -16.93 -25.07
C ALA A 292 40.85 -18.41 -24.81
N ARG A 293 39.84 -19.23 -24.49
CA ARG A 293 40.02 -20.70 -24.39
C ARG A 293 40.07 -21.34 -25.78
N THR A 294 39.37 -20.73 -26.73
CA THR A 294 39.54 -20.92 -28.17
C THR A 294 39.95 -19.60 -28.83
N GLU A 295 40.41 -19.65 -30.08
CA GLU A 295 40.71 -18.42 -30.83
C GLU A 295 39.48 -17.52 -30.89
N VAL A 296 39.67 -16.24 -30.57
CA VAL A 296 38.67 -15.18 -30.72
C VAL A 296 39.26 -14.02 -31.50
N LYS A 297 38.41 -13.20 -32.10
CA LYS A 297 38.82 -12.02 -32.87
C LYS A 297 38.07 -10.79 -32.40
N ILE A 298 38.74 -9.65 -32.42
CA ILE A 298 38.07 -8.36 -32.33
C ILE A 298 37.64 -7.96 -33.74
N VAL A 299 36.34 -7.88 -33.97
CA VAL A 299 35.77 -7.43 -35.24
C VAL A 299 35.11 -6.07 -35.07
N ASN A 300 34.91 -5.35 -36.16
CA ASN A 300 34.09 -4.14 -36.18
C ASN A 300 32.85 -4.37 -37.06
N ALA A 301 31.67 -4.34 -36.46
CA ALA A 301 30.40 -4.62 -37.13
C ALA A 301 29.22 -3.91 -36.42
N GLY A 302 28.01 -4.06 -36.95
CA GLY A 302 26.81 -3.46 -36.39
C GLY A 302 25.63 -4.42 -36.36
N TYR A 303 25.28 -4.88 -35.15
CA TYR A 303 24.16 -5.76 -34.84
C TYR A 303 23.31 -5.14 -33.73
N SER A 304 22.74 -3.98 -34.03
CA SER A 304 21.96 -3.19 -33.08
C SER A 304 20.69 -3.92 -32.61
N PRO A 305 20.30 -3.80 -31.34
CA PRO A 305 20.97 -3.04 -30.28
C PRO A 305 22.07 -3.81 -29.53
N TRP A 306 22.31 -5.08 -29.85
CA TRP A 306 23.10 -5.99 -28.99
C TRP A 306 24.61 -5.81 -29.10
N ALA A 307 25.13 -5.58 -30.31
CA ALA A 307 26.57 -5.41 -30.52
C ALA A 307 26.84 -4.33 -31.57
N THR A 308 27.72 -3.39 -31.28
CA THR A 308 27.97 -2.21 -32.11
C THR A 308 29.44 -1.80 -32.05
N ASN A 309 30.02 -1.43 -33.19
CA ASN A 309 31.45 -1.10 -33.30
C ASN A 309 32.32 -2.33 -33.00
N TYR A 310 33.19 -2.26 -31.99
CA TYR A 310 34.13 -3.33 -31.68
C TYR A 310 33.49 -4.39 -30.80
N MET A 311 33.70 -5.66 -31.14
CA MET A 311 33.08 -6.77 -30.43
C MET A 311 33.96 -8.02 -30.47
N VAL A 312 33.79 -8.88 -29.48
CA VAL A 312 34.47 -10.18 -29.43
C VAL A 312 33.70 -11.17 -30.29
N TRP A 313 34.34 -11.63 -31.36
CA TRP A 313 33.83 -12.65 -32.28
C TRP A 313 34.48 -14.00 -32.02
N MET A 314 33.70 -15.08 -32.09
CA MET A 314 34.17 -16.45 -31.92
C MET A 314 33.40 -17.41 -32.82
N LEU A 315 34.11 -18.35 -33.47
CA LEU A 315 33.49 -19.34 -34.37
C LEU A 315 32.79 -20.48 -33.61
N GLY A 316 33.34 -20.88 -32.47
CA GLY A 316 32.91 -22.01 -31.65
C GLY A 316 33.93 -22.29 -30.56
N GLY A 317 33.50 -22.92 -29.46
CA GLY A 317 34.37 -23.18 -28.32
C GLY A 317 34.02 -22.34 -27.11
N THR A 318 35.03 -21.77 -26.45
CA THR A 318 34.85 -21.10 -25.16
C THR A 318 35.68 -19.82 -25.08
N VAL A 319 35.05 -18.77 -24.56
CA VAL A 319 35.71 -17.53 -24.16
C VAL A 319 35.25 -17.19 -22.75
N GLU A 320 36.18 -16.71 -21.94
CA GLU A 320 35.89 -16.22 -20.60
C GLU A 320 36.13 -14.72 -20.52
N PHE A 321 35.23 -14.01 -19.85
CA PHE A 321 35.36 -12.60 -19.51
C PHE A 321 35.53 -12.51 -18.00
N ARG A 322 36.73 -12.12 -17.55
CA ARG A 322 37.02 -11.88 -16.14
C ARG A 322 36.82 -10.41 -15.82
N LEU A 323 35.89 -10.09 -14.94
CA LEU A 323 35.61 -8.70 -14.56
C LEU A 323 36.80 -8.10 -13.80
N ALA A 324 37.11 -6.82 -14.06
CA ALA A 324 38.17 -6.11 -13.34
C ALA A 324 37.84 -5.99 -11.84
N THR A 325 36.56 -5.76 -11.54
CA THR A 325 36.01 -5.77 -10.19
C THR A 325 34.84 -6.77 -10.13
N PRO A 326 34.77 -7.68 -9.14
CA PRO A 326 33.59 -8.53 -8.97
C PRO A 326 32.30 -7.70 -8.81
N ALA A 327 31.23 -8.14 -9.46
CA ALA A 327 29.99 -7.36 -9.62
C ALA A 327 28.75 -8.16 -9.24
N GLU A 328 27.66 -7.47 -8.90
CA GLU A 328 26.39 -8.10 -8.54
C GLU A 328 25.55 -8.45 -9.76
N ARG A 329 25.66 -7.64 -10.82
CA ARG A 329 24.91 -7.85 -12.04
C ARG A 329 25.74 -7.56 -13.27
N VAL A 330 25.55 -8.38 -14.30
CA VAL A 330 26.09 -8.11 -15.62
C VAL A 330 24.98 -8.25 -16.66
N VAL A 331 24.93 -7.31 -17.58
CA VAL A 331 24.13 -7.35 -18.80
C VAL A 331 25.06 -7.21 -19.99
N PHE A 332 24.89 -8.02 -21.03
CA PHE A 332 25.62 -7.84 -22.28
C PHE A 332 24.85 -8.40 -23.46
N GLY A 333 25.20 -7.94 -24.66
CA GLY A 333 24.57 -8.35 -25.90
C GLY A 333 25.30 -9.53 -26.52
N ILE A 334 24.52 -10.47 -27.07
CA ILE A 334 25.03 -11.55 -27.92
C ILE A 334 24.25 -11.54 -29.23
N TYR A 335 24.95 -11.64 -30.35
CA TYR A 335 24.36 -11.88 -31.67
C TYR A 335 24.92 -13.17 -32.26
N SER A 336 24.07 -13.98 -32.89
CA SER A 336 24.46 -15.19 -33.60
C SER A 336 23.70 -15.34 -34.92
N ASP A 337 24.39 -15.77 -35.97
CA ASP A 337 23.81 -16.01 -37.29
C ASP A 337 23.48 -17.50 -37.56
N SER A 338 23.44 -18.34 -36.53
CA SER A 338 23.30 -19.80 -36.69
C SER A 338 22.56 -20.50 -35.54
N VAL A 339 22.17 -21.75 -35.78
CA VAL A 339 21.38 -22.64 -34.90
C VAL A 339 22.20 -23.36 -33.81
N GLY A 340 23.42 -22.91 -33.51
CA GLY A 340 24.22 -23.50 -32.43
C GLY A 340 23.64 -23.24 -31.04
N THR A 341 24.21 -23.87 -30.01
CA THR A 341 23.80 -23.66 -28.62
C THR A 341 24.82 -22.79 -27.89
N ILE A 342 24.33 -21.77 -27.18
CA ILE A 342 25.13 -20.88 -26.34
C ILE A 342 24.83 -21.21 -24.89
N THR A 343 25.87 -21.46 -24.10
CA THR A 343 25.81 -21.65 -22.65
C THR A 343 26.65 -20.60 -21.97
N ILE A 344 26.10 -19.92 -20.98
CA ILE A 344 26.76 -18.88 -20.19
C ILE A 344 26.84 -19.37 -18.76
N ASN A 345 28.04 -19.52 -18.23
CA ASN A 345 28.26 -19.80 -16.81
C ASN A 345 28.76 -18.52 -16.13
N TYR A 346 28.03 -18.08 -15.10
CA TYR A 346 28.47 -17.01 -14.22
C TYR A 346 29.18 -17.63 -13.02
N LEU A 347 30.42 -17.23 -12.76
CA LEU A 347 31.31 -17.84 -11.79
C LEU A 347 31.76 -16.82 -10.75
N ASP A 348 31.88 -17.25 -9.49
CA ASP A 348 32.45 -16.44 -8.41
C ASP A 348 33.99 -16.39 -8.47
N VAL A 349 34.61 -15.72 -7.49
CA VAL A 349 36.07 -15.55 -7.41
C VAL A 349 36.83 -16.87 -7.18
N GLN A 350 36.14 -17.91 -6.68
CA GLN A 350 36.68 -19.25 -6.50
C GLN A 350 36.44 -20.14 -7.74
N GLY A 351 35.72 -19.65 -8.75
CA GLY A 351 35.37 -20.40 -9.95
C GLY A 351 34.16 -21.33 -9.76
N LEU A 352 33.38 -21.15 -8.69
CA LEU A 352 32.13 -21.89 -8.47
C LEU A 352 31.00 -21.27 -9.30
N SER A 353 30.12 -22.13 -9.83
CA SER A 353 28.97 -21.69 -10.61
C SER A 353 27.93 -21.02 -9.73
N LEU A 354 27.60 -19.77 -10.08
CA LEU A 354 26.50 -19.00 -9.51
C LEU A 354 25.20 -19.24 -10.30
N SER A 355 25.31 -19.32 -11.64
CA SER A 355 24.18 -19.58 -12.53
C SER A 355 24.66 -20.08 -13.88
N VAL A 356 23.81 -20.89 -14.54
CA VAL A 356 24.02 -21.38 -15.90
C VAL A 356 22.80 -21.02 -16.74
N TYR A 357 23.03 -20.32 -17.84
CA TYR A 357 21.99 -19.93 -18.78
C TYR A 357 22.28 -20.50 -20.17
N GLN A 358 21.32 -21.20 -20.76
CA GLN A 358 21.49 -21.86 -22.05
C GLN A 358 20.36 -21.51 -23.01
N PHE A 359 20.70 -21.23 -24.26
CA PHE A 359 19.75 -20.94 -25.34
C PHE A 359 20.34 -21.29 -26.71
N GLY A 360 19.47 -21.51 -27.69
CA GLY A 360 19.86 -21.80 -29.08
C GLY A 360 19.84 -20.56 -29.97
N GLY A 361 20.60 -20.61 -31.06
CA GLY A 361 20.72 -19.67 -32.17
C GLY A 361 19.72 -18.51 -32.24
N VAL A 362 20.06 -17.41 -31.57
CA VAL A 362 19.30 -16.16 -31.59
C VAL A 362 19.98 -15.17 -32.52
N LEU A 363 19.19 -14.46 -33.35
CA LEU A 363 19.71 -13.34 -34.13
C LEU A 363 20.39 -12.35 -33.18
N GLY A 364 19.70 -11.88 -32.14
CA GLY A 364 20.38 -11.19 -31.05
C GLY A 364 19.58 -11.19 -29.75
N LYS A 365 20.29 -11.07 -28.64
CA LYS A 365 19.72 -11.17 -27.29
C LYS A 365 20.54 -10.40 -26.28
N TRP A 366 19.85 -9.68 -25.40
CA TRP A 366 20.42 -9.22 -24.15
C TRP A 366 20.38 -10.37 -23.15
N VAL A 367 21.55 -10.71 -22.62
CA VAL A 367 21.67 -11.67 -21.53
C VAL A 367 21.99 -10.92 -20.25
N GLU A 368 21.32 -11.31 -19.18
CA GLU A 368 21.39 -10.64 -17.90
C GLU A 368 21.46 -11.68 -16.80
N TYR A 369 22.26 -11.37 -15.78
CA TYR A 369 22.23 -12.10 -14.52
C TYR A 369 22.56 -11.16 -13.36
N THR A 370 21.73 -11.22 -12.33
CA THR A 370 21.95 -10.61 -11.01
C THR A 370 22.13 -11.75 -10.02
N CYS A 371 23.22 -11.76 -9.26
CA CYS A 371 23.46 -12.80 -8.27
C CYS A 371 22.70 -12.53 -6.96
N ASP A 372 22.50 -13.59 -6.17
CA ASP A 372 21.92 -13.48 -4.84
C ASP A 372 22.72 -12.54 -3.92
N SER A 373 22.06 -11.98 -2.91
CA SER A 373 22.67 -11.07 -1.94
C SER A 373 23.97 -11.64 -1.35
N GLY A 374 25.02 -10.82 -1.31
CA GLY A 374 26.35 -11.19 -0.82
C GLY A 374 27.21 -12.03 -1.78
N LYS A 375 26.69 -12.46 -2.94
CA LYS A 375 27.48 -13.07 -4.01
C LYS A 375 28.03 -12.02 -4.96
N LYS A 376 29.04 -12.42 -5.74
CA LYS A 376 29.67 -11.58 -6.76
C LYS A 376 30.06 -12.41 -7.96
N ILE A 377 29.65 -11.97 -9.15
CA ILE A 377 30.12 -12.46 -10.44
C ILE A 377 31.55 -11.98 -10.62
N TYR A 378 32.46 -12.88 -10.97
CA TYR A 378 33.85 -12.55 -11.27
C TYR A 378 34.26 -13.00 -12.67
N THR A 379 33.78 -14.16 -13.13
CA THR A 379 34.06 -14.66 -14.48
C THR A 379 32.78 -15.07 -15.18
N ILE A 380 32.65 -14.70 -16.45
CA ILE A 380 31.56 -15.10 -17.34
C ILE A 380 32.16 -16.02 -18.40
N SER A 381 31.82 -17.30 -18.38
CA SER A 381 32.27 -18.27 -19.38
C SER A 381 31.18 -18.47 -20.42
N VAL A 382 31.43 -18.02 -21.65
CA VAL A 382 30.54 -18.22 -22.79
C VAL A 382 31.04 -19.39 -23.63
N ILE A 383 30.20 -20.42 -23.76
CA ILE A 383 30.46 -21.62 -24.52
C ILE A 383 29.52 -21.63 -25.73
N TYR A 384 30.08 -21.70 -26.93
CA TYR A 384 29.32 -21.85 -28.16
C TYR A 384 29.56 -23.22 -28.77
N SER A 385 28.57 -24.10 -28.58
CA SER A 385 28.48 -25.41 -29.24
C SER A 385 27.90 -25.21 -30.63
N ARG A 386 28.80 -25.05 -31.60
CA ARG A 386 28.46 -24.75 -32.98
C ARG A 386 27.69 -25.91 -33.64
N GLY A 387 26.66 -25.57 -34.42
CA GLY A 387 26.05 -26.47 -35.41
C GLY A 387 26.85 -26.48 -36.73
N ASP A 388 26.15 -26.48 -37.86
CA ASP A 388 26.78 -26.66 -39.19
C ASP A 388 27.52 -25.40 -39.73
N ARG A 389 27.10 -24.19 -39.32
CA ARG A 389 27.69 -22.89 -39.75
C ARG A 389 27.62 -21.84 -38.63
N GLY A 390 28.15 -20.65 -38.90
CA GLY A 390 27.99 -19.44 -38.09
C GLY A 390 28.97 -19.23 -36.94
N ALA A 391 28.83 -18.09 -36.30
CA ALA A 391 29.67 -17.56 -35.22
C ALA A 391 28.81 -16.82 -34.20
N ILE A 392 29.43 -16.38 -33.11
CA ILE A 392 28.81 -15.45 -32.16
C ILE A 392 29.66 -14.20 -32.01
N VAL A 393 28.98 -13.09 -31.72
CA VAL A 393 29.62 -11.85 -31.26
C VAL A 393 29.05 -11.44 -29.90
N MET A 394 29.89 -10.84 -29.08
CA MET A 394 29.57 -10.38 -27.72
C MET A 394 30.09 -8.96 -27.51
N ASP A 395 29.26 -8.10 -26.92
CA ASP A 395 29.54 -6.67 -26.76
C ASP A 395 28.58 -6.01 -25.73
N ASN A 396 28.78 -4.71 -25.48
CA ASN A 396 27.93 -3.84 -24.68
C ASN A 396 27.74 -4.35 -23.24
N PHE A 397 28.85 -4.70 -22.59
CA PHE A 397 28.83 -5.13 -21.20
C PHE A 397 28.50 -3.94 -20.29
N SER A 398 27.45 -4.09 -19.49
CA SER A 398 27.11 -3.23 -18.36
C SER A 398 27.29 -4.03 -17.08
N ILE A 399 28.26 -3.62 -16.27
CA ILE A 399 28.72 -4.30 -15.06
C ILE A 399 28.31 -3.43 -13.88
N ALA A 400 27.34 -3.90 -13.08
CA ALA A 400 26.75 -3.11 -11.99
C ALA A 400 27.25 -3.58 -10.62
N HIS A 401 27.67 -2.60 -9.82
CA HIS A 401 28.14 -2.78 -8.45
C HIS A 401 27.18 -2.07 -7.49
N ARG A 402 26.80 -2.73 -6.39
CA ARG A 402 26.21 -1.99 -5.28
C ARG A 402 27.28 -1.10 -4.64
N PRO A 403 26.96 0.13 -4.20
CA PRO A 403 27.85 0.89 -3.34
C PRO A 403 28.23 0.05 -2.12
N ALA A 404 29.45 0.22 -1.62
CA ALA A 404 29.74 -0.26 -0.28
C ALA A 404 28.82 0.52 0.69
N PRO A 405 28.17 -0.16 1.65
CA PRO A 405 27.40 0.52 2.69
C PRO A 405 28.27 1.52 3.47
#